data_AF-A0A7Z9SEK3-F1
#
_entry.id   AF-A0A7Z9SEK3-F1
#
_cell.length_a   1.000
_cell.length_b   1.000
_cell.length_c   1.000
_cell.angle_alpha   90.00
_cell.angle_beta   90.00
_cell.angle_gamma   90.00
#
_symmetry.space_group_name_H-M   'P 1'
#
loop_
_entity.id
_entity.type
_entity.pdbx_description
1 polymer ?
#
loop_
_entity_poly.entity_id
_entity_poly.type
_entity_poly.pdbx_seq_one_letter_code
_entity_poly.pdbx_strand_id
1 'polypeptide(L)'
;MKSFIPFLFCGLTLFAQSGENPNNSILSVISTIEELKFPEITSNTFDPAWVDSLKLQLPCDNILVPKRTMRLPNAPRDYRNGTHRGIDFFANWGTPVKAVAAGIVIRADHGYEEIPASFRVNMLDASAK
;
A
#
# COMPACT_ATOMS: atom_id res chain seq x y z
N MET A 1 58.93 -40.79 41.42
CA MET A 1 57.67 -40.38 42.08
C MET A 1 56.96 -39.41 41.14
N LYS A 2 55.82 -39.79 40.54
CA LYS A 2 55.08 -38.92 39.61
C LYS A 2 54.06 -38.12 40.42
N SER A 3 54.18 -36.79 40.38
CA SER A 3 53.31 -35.86 41.11
C SER A 3 51.98 -35.71 40.36
N PHE A 4 50.87 -35.92 41.06
CA PHE A 4 49.51 -35.68 40.54
C PHE A 4 49.07 -34.27 40.94
N ILE A 5 48.66 -33.45 39.96
CA ILE A 5 48.09 -32.12 40.18
C ILE A 5 46.58 -32.22 39.95
N PRO A 6 45.72 -31.92 40.95
CA PRO A 6 44.28 -31.90 40.74
C PRO A 6 43.87 -30.54 40.14
N PHE A 7 43.18 -30.56 39.00
CA PHE A 7 42.53 -29.37 38.45
C PHE A 7 41.20 -29.14 39.15
N LEU A 8 41.07 -28.02 39.85
CA LEU A 8 39.82 -27.59 40.50
C LEU A 8 38.97 -26.83 39.46
N PHE A 9 37.86 -27.43 39.02
CA PHE A 9 36.90 -26.76 38.13
C PHE A 9 35.95 -25.88 38.97
N CYS A 10 36.13 -24.56 38.91
CA CYS A 10 35.19 -23.60 39.48
C CYS A 10 34.22 -23.16 38.37
N GLY A 11 32.97 -23.60 38.43
CA GLY A 11 31.94 -23.20 37.47
C GLY A 11 31.26 -21.90 37.86
N LEU A 12 31.32 -20.88 37.01
CA LEU A 12 30.50 -19.67 37.10
C LEU A 12 29.17 -19.91 36.36
N THR A 13 28.04 -19.87 37.06
CA THR A 13 26.71 -19.89 36.44
C THR A 13 26.33 -18.48 36.01
N LEU A 14 26.24 -18.24 34.70
CA LEU A 14 25.69 -17.00 34.13
C LEU A 14 24.16 -17.11 34.10
N PHE A 15 23.47 -16.16 34.74
CA PHE A 15 22.02 -16.03 34.62
C PHE A 15 21.68 -15.40 33.27
N ALA A 16 20.86 -16.08 32.47
CA ALA A 16 20.34 -15.52 31.22
C ALA A 16 19.40 -14.34 31.53
N GLN A 17 19.70 -13.16 30.99
CA GLN A 17 18.75 -12.05 30.96
C GLN A 17 17.74 -12.32 29.84
N SER A 18 16.44 -12.29 30.16
CA SER A 18 15.39 -12.29 29.15
C SER A 18 15.50 -10.97 28.37
N GLY A 19 15.79 -11.05 27.07
CA GLY A 19 15.98 -9.89 26.19
C GLY A 19 14.68 -9.17 25.81
N GLU A 20 13.54 -9.54 26.41
CA GLU A 20 12.25 -8.96 26.09
C GLU A 20 11.97 -7.73 26.95
N ASN A 21 12.21 -6.54 26.38
CA ASN A 21 11.73 -5.30 26.94
C ASN A 21 10.22 -5.16 26.64
N PRO A 22 9.33 -5.04 27.64
CA PRO A 22 7.88 -4.93 27.43
C PRO A 22 7.49 -3.73 26.54
N ASN A 23 8.32 -2.68 26.49
CA ASN A 23 8.13 -1.52 25.62
C ASN A 23 8.40 -1.81 24.14
N ASN A 24 9.04 -2.95 23.82
CA ASN A 24 9.25 -3.41 22.45
C ASN A 24 8.16 -4.37 21.97
N SER A 25 7.14 -4.64 22.80
CA SER A 25 6.01 -5.46 22.37
C SER A 25 5.21 -4.74 21.28
N ILE A 26 4.70 -5.51 20.32
CA ILE A 26 3.82 -5.01 19.25
C ILE A 26 2.65 -4.22 19.85
N LEU A 27 2.08 -4.73 20.96
CA LEU A 27 0.97 -4.08 21.65
C LEU A 27 1.35 -2.69 22.19
N SER A 28 2.53 -2.58 22.83
CA SER A 28 3.04 -1.31 23.37
C SER A 28 3.32 -0.28 22.28
N VAL A 29 3.83 -0.72 21.12
CA VAL A 29 4.08 0.18 20.00
C VAL A 29 2.75 0.68 19.43
N ILE A 30 1.79 -0.22 19.19
CA ILE A 30 0.47 0.14 18.64
C ILE A 30 -0.31 1.06 19.60
N SER A 31 -0.28 0.80 20.90
CA SER A 31 -0.98 1.64 21.89
C SER A 31 -0.41 3.05 22.01
N THR A 32 0.82 3.27 21.54
CA THR A 32 1.52 4.56 21.63
C THR A 32 1.42 5.34 20.32
N ILE A 33 0.95 4.73 19.23
CA ILE A 33 0.72 5.45 17.96
C ILE A 33 -0.53 6.31 18.13
N GLU A 34 -0.33 7.63 18.25
CA GLU A 34 -1.41 8.59 18.12
C GLU A 34 -1.86 8.67 16.66
N GLU A 35 -3.17 8.62 16.45
CA GLU A 35 -3.77 8.79 15.13
C GLU A 35 -3.46 10.21 14.62
N LEU A 36 -2.66 10.31 13.56
CA LEU A 36 -2.35 11.58 12.93
C LEU A 36 -3.63 12.17 12.34
N LYS A 37 -4.22 13.13 13.06
CA LYS A 37 -5.31 13.95 12.54
C LYS A 37 -4.73 14.90 11.50
N PHE A 38 -4.81 14.49 10.23
CA PHE A 38 -4.49 15.39 9.14
C PHE A 38 -5.51 16.54 9.14
N PRO A 39 -5.07 17.81 9.09
CA PRO A 39 -6.01 18.90 8.91
C PRO A 39 -6.78 18.65 7.61
N GLU A 40 -8.09 18.81 7.62
CA GLU A 40 -8.87 18.88 6.39
C GLU A 40 -8.28 20.01 5.54
N ILE A 41 -7.59 19.63 4.46
CA ILE A 41 -7.09 20.59 3.48
C ILE A 41 -8.32 21.11 2.73
N THR A 42 -8.95 22.14 3.29
CA THR A 42 -9.89 22.97 2.54
C THR A 42 -9.04 23.80 1.58
N SER A 43 -8.87 23.28 0.36
CA SER A 43 -8.22 24.03 -0.72
C SER A 43 -9.13 25.18 -1.13
N ASN A 44 -9.09 26.27 -0.36
CA ASN A 44 -9.70 27.54 -0.72
C ASN A 44 -8.87 28.27 -1.79
N THR A 45 -7.80 27.63 -2.27
CA THR A 45 -6.84 28.16 -3.24
C THR A 45 -7.13 27.74 -4.67
N PHE A 46 -8.03 26.78 -4.90
CA PHE A 46 -8.36 26.35 -6.26
C PHE A 46 -9.44 27.25 -6.86
N ASP A 47 -9.10 27.96 -7.93
CA ASP A 47 -10.06 28.71 -8.75
C ASP A 47 -10.47 27.86 -9.97
N PRO A 48 -11.76 27.47 -10.10
CA PRO A 48 -12.26 26.76 -11.27
C PRO A 48 -11.97 27.45 -12.60
N ALA A 49 -11.80 28.78 -12.62
CA ALA A 49 -11.44 29.52 -13.83
C ALA A 49 -10.10 29.06 -14.43
N TRP A 50 -9.20 28.49 -13.62
CA TRP A 50 -7.92 27.94 -14.11
C TRP A 50 -8.11 26.73 -15.02
N VAL A 51 -9.22 26.01 -14.89
CA VAL A 51 -9.51 24.79 -15.65
C VAL A 51 -10.74 24.88 -16.54
N ASP A 52 -11.43 26.02 -16.55
CA ASP A 52 -12.66 26.21 -17.33
C ASP A 52 -12.45 26.03 -18.85
N SER A 53 -11.26 26.40 -19.35
CA SER A 53 -10.88 26.23 -20.75
C SER A 53 -10.22 24.88 -21.08
N LEU A 54 -9.92 24.07 -20.06
CA LEU A 54 -9.21 22.80 -20.23
C LEU A 54 -10.13 21.77 -20.88
N LYS A 55 -9.82 21.42 -22.13
CA LYS A 55 -10.47 20.32 -22.84
C LYS A 55 -9.67 19.04 -22.63
N LEU A 56 -10.21 18.11 -21.85
CA LEU A 56 -9.63 16.79 -21.69
C LEU A 56 -9.96 15.94 -22.92
N GLN A 57 -8.92 15.45 -23.60
CA GLN A 57 -9.09 14.37 -24.55
C GLN A 57 -9.33 13.07 -23.76
N LEU A 58 -10.43 12.39 -24.05
CA LEU A 58 -10.76 11.14 -23.37
C LEU A 58 -9.96 9.97 -23.98
N PRO A 59 -9.61 8.97 -23.15
CA PRO A 59 -8.83 7.81 -23.60
C PRO A 59 -9.64 6.84 -24.47
N CYS A 60 -10.97 6.96 -24.51
CA CYS A 60 -11.85 6.12 -25.32
C CYS A 60 -12.84 7.01 -26.09
N ASP A 61 -13.11 6.67 -27.35
CA ASP A 61 -14.10 7.38 -28.15
C ASP A 61 -15.53 7.02 -27.71
N ASN A 62 -16.43 8.00 -27.69
CA ASN A 62 -17.84 7.85 -27.33
C ASN A 62 -18.13 7.28 -25.93
N ILE A 63 -17.14 7.23 -25.04
CA ILE A 63 -17.33 6.87 -23.64
C ILE A 63 -17.29 8.14 -22.78
N LEU A 64 -18.41 8.41 -22.09
CA LEU A 64 -18.53 9.59 -21.24
C LEU A 64 -17.82 9.41 -19.90
N VAL A 65 -17.45 10.53 -19.28
CA VAL A 65 -16.96 10.55 -17.89
C VAL A 65 -18.05 9.98 -16.96
N PRO A 66 -17.71 9.01 -16.10
CA PRO A 66 -18.69 8.38 -15.21
C PRO A 66 -19.24 9.39 -14.20
N LYS A 67 -20.54 9.30 -13.90
CA LYS A 67 -21.19 10.10 -12.84
C LYS A 67 -21.09 9.46 -11.45
N ARG A 68 -20.69 8.18 -11.37
CA ARG A 68 -20.64 7.43 -10.12
C ARG A 68 -19.39 7.84 -9.35
N THR A 69 -19.57 8.41 -8.15
CA THR A 69 -18.49 8.96 -7.31
C THR A 69 -17.37 7.97 -7.04
N MET A 70 -17.67 6.68 -6.82
CA MET A 70 -16.63 5.66 -6.57
C MET A 70 -15.64 5.44 -7.74
N ARG A 71 -15.99 5.89 -8.94
CA ARG A 71 -15.18 5.80 -10.17
C ARG A 71 -14.41 7.09 -10.45
N LEU A 72 -14.60 8.13 -9.64
CA LEU A 72 -13.93 9.41 -9.78
C LEU A 72 -12.72 9.48 -8.84
N PRO A 73 -11.80 10.43 -9.07
CA PRO A 73 -10.71 10.69 -8.15
C PRO A 73 -11.23 11.01 -6.76
N ASN A 74 -10.39 10.80 -5.75
CA ASN A 74 -10.68 11.02 -4.33
C ASN A 74 -11.69 10.03 -3.71
N ALA A 75 -12.20 9.06 -4.46
CA ALA A 75 -13.01 7.99 -3.88
C ALA A 75 -12.19 7.13 -2.90
N PRO A 76 -12.70 6.85 -1.68
CA PRO A 76 -11.99 6.03 -0.70
C PRO A 76 -11.86 4.57 -1.17
N ARG A 77 -10.72 3.94 -0.82
CA ARG A 77 -10.38 2.55 -1.11
C ARG A 77 -9.91 1.88 0.18
N ASP A 78 -10.84 1.70 1.12
CA ASP A 78 -10.58 1.17 2.47
C ASP A 78 -9.81 -0.16 2.45
N TYR A 79 -10.13 -1.03 1.48
CA TYR A 79 -9.46 -2.30 1.26
C TYR A 79 -7.98 -2.22 0.84
N ARG A 80 -7.47 -1.03 0.52
CA ARG A 80 -6.04 -0.75 0.26
C ARG A 80 -5.50 0.36 1.18
N ASN A 81 -6.25 0.77 2.20
CA ASN A 81 -5.94 1.92 3.04
C ASN A 81 -5.50 3.15 2.22
N GLY A 82 -6.29 3.50 1.20
CA GLY A 82 -5.88 4.54 0.26
C GLY A 82 -7.03 5.18 -0.49
N THR A 83 -6.68 5.97 -1.50
CA THR A 83 -7.63 6.80 -2.26
C THR A 83 -7.46 6.56 -3.75
N HIS A 84 -8.56 6.52 -4.49
CA HIS A 84 -8.56 6.42 -5.94
C HIS A 84 -7.98 7.70 -6.57
N ARG A 85 -6.91 7.56 -7.37
CA ARG A 85 -6.20 8.69 -8.00
C ARG A 85 -6.49 8.87 -9.49
N GLY A 86 -7.50 8.17 -10.02
CA GLY A 86 -7.83 8.15 -11.45
C GLY A 86 -9.33 8.22 -11.73
N ILE A 87 -9.70 7.96 -12.99
CA ILE A 87 -11.09 7.85 -13.43
C ILE A 87 -11.30 6.46 -14.04
N ASP A 88 -12.32 5.75 -13.59
CA ASP A 88 -12.69 4.42 -14.11
C ASP A 88 -13.78 4.56 -15.18
N PHE A 89 -13.39 4.57 -16.46
CA PHE A 89 -14.32 4.58 -17.58
C PHE A 89 -15.00 3.23 -17.76
N PHE A 90 -16.31 3.23 -17.95
CA PHE A 90 -17.06 1.99 -18.22
C PHE A 90 -17.17 1.79 -19.73
N ALA A 91 -16.31 0.91 -20.25
CA ALA A 91 -16.24 0.58 -21.68
C ALA A 91 -16.45 -0.92 -21.88
N ASN A 92 -16.98 -1.29 -23.05
CA ASN A 92 -17.13 -2.70 -23.42
C ASN A 92 -15.77 -3.33 -23.72
N TRP A 93 -15.69 -4.66 -23.60
CA TRP A 93 -14.50 -5.41 -23.98
C TRP A 93 -14.10 -5.13 -25.43
N GLY A 94 -12.79 -4.97 -25.65
CA GLY A 94 -12.23 -4.65 -26.97
C GLY A 94 -12.33 -3.18 -27.38
N THR A 95 -12.84 -2.28 -26.52
CA THR A 95 -12.83 -0.84 -26.79
C THR A 95 -11.39 -0.33 -26.90
N PRO A 96 -11.00 0.32 -28.01
CA PRO A 96 -9.66 0.88 -28.15
C PRO A 96 -9.39 1.97 -27.12
N VAL A 97 -8.17 1.96 -26.55
CA VAL A 97 -7.67 3.00 -25.64
C VAL A 97 -6.57 3.78 -26.33
N LYS A 98 -6.66 5.11 -26.34
CA LYS A 98 -5.70 6.03 -26.97
C LYS A 98 -4.99 6.91 -25.95
N ALA A 99 -3.82 7.41 -26.33
CA ALA A 99 -3.12 8.43 -25.57
C ALA A 99 -3.95 9.73 -25.51
N VAL A 100 -3.97 10.37 -24.33
CA VAL A 100 -4.71 11.62 -24.08
C VAL A 100 -3.87 12.87 -24.35
N ALA A 101 -2.57 12.72 -24.56
CA ALA A 101 -1.63 13.79 -24.87
C ALA A 101 -0.42 13.22 -25.64
N ALA A 102 0.33 14.08 -26.31
CA ALA A 102 1.61 13.72 -26.91
C ALA A 102 2.63 13.38 -25.82
N GLY A 103 3.49 12.39 -26.07
CA GLY A 103 4.50 11.95 -25.11
C GLY A 103 5.28 10.74 -25.58
N ILE A 104 6.15 10.23 -24.71
CA ILE A 104 6.97 9.05 -24.94
C ILE A 104 6.50 7.94 -23.98
N VAL A 105 6.26 6.75 -24.52
CA VAL A 105 5.94 5.57 -23.69
C VAL A 105 7.21 5.13 -22.97
N ILE A 106 7.23 5.23 -21.64
CA ILE A 106 8.38 4.84 -20.80
C ILE A 106 8.27 3.43 -20.22
N ARG A 107 7.07 2.84 -20.23
CA ARG A 107 6.79 1.50 -19.70
C ARG A 107 5.54 0.94 -20.34
N ALA A 108 5.60 -0.32 -20.76
CA ALA A 108 4.46 -1.14 -21.15
C ALA A 108 4.70 -2.54 -20.59
N ASP A 109 3.83 -2.97 -19.66
CA ASP A 109 3.94 -4.30 -19.07
C ASP A 109 3.24 -5.30 -19.99
N HIS A 110 4.02 -6.18 -20.60
CA HIS A 110 3.52 -7.25 -21.45
C HIS A 110 3.58 -8.58 -20.69
N GLY A 111 2.63 -9.47 -20.98
CA GLY A 111 2.60 -10.79 -20.34
C GLY A 111 2.26 -10.76 -18.85
N TYR A 112 1.51 -9.75 -18.39
CA TYR A 112 0.93 -9.78 -17.04
C TYR A 112 0.02 -11.01 -16.93
N GLU A 113 0.39 -11.92 -16.03
CA GLU A 113 -0.46 -13.02 -15.60
C GLU A 113 -1.14 -12.62 -14.30
N GLU A 114 -2.47 -12.62 -14.31
CA GLU A 114 -3.23 -12.31 -13.10
C GLU A 114 -3.01 -13.39 -12.05
N ILE A 115 -2.71 -12.95 -10.82
CA ILE A 115 -2.53 -13.86 -9.70
C ILE A 115 -3.84 -14.64 -9.48
N PRO A 116 -3.82 -15.97 -9.49
CA PRO A 116 -5.02 -16.77 -9.31
C PRO A 116 -5.71 -16.43 -7.99
N ALA A 117 -7.05 -16.42 -7.99
CA ALA A 117 -7.84 -16.15 -6.78
C ALA A 117 -7.45 -17.07 -5.61
N SER A 118 -7.07 -18.31 -5.90
CA SER A 118 -6.58 -19.28 -4.90
C SER A 118 -5.33 -18.83 -4.16
N PHE A 119 -4.41 -18.13 -4.83
CA PHE A 119 -3.21 -17.59 -4.19
C PHE A 119 -3.56 -16.55 -3.13
N ARG A 120 -4.53 -15.65 -3.43
CA ARG A 120 -5.02 -14.67 -2.46
C ARG A 120 -5.60 -15.37 -1.22
N VAL A 121 -6.42 -16.39 -1.42
CA VAL A 121 -7.04 -17.16 -0.31
C VAL A 121 -5.96 -17.76 0.57
N ASN A 122 -4.98 -18.45 -0.02
CA ASN A 122 -3.88 -19.08 0.72
C ASN A 122 -3.05 -18.06 1.51
N MET A 123 -2.80 -16.88 0.93
CA MET A 123 -2.06 -15.82 1.60
C MET A 123 -2.81 -15.29 2.82
N LEU A 124 -4.13 -15.08 2.70
CA LEU A 124 -4.97 -14.63 3.81
C LEU A 124 -4.99 -15.66 4.95
N ASP A 125 -5.13 -16.94 4.63
CA ASP A 125 -5.11 -18.04 5.60
C ASP A 125 -3.77 -18.11 6.35
N ALA A 126 -2.64 -17.92 5.64
CA ALA A 126 -1.32 -17.95 6.24
C ALA A 126 -1.08 -16.79 7.23
N SER A 127 -1.64 -15.62 6.95
CA SER A 127 -1.54 -14.42 7.80
C SER A 127 -2.53 -14.37 8.98
N ALA A 128 -3.47 -15.31 9.06
CA ALA A 128 -4.47 -15.38 10.12
C ALA A 128 -3.99 -16.13 11.39
N LYS A 129 -2.74 -16.59 11.41
CA LYS A 129 -2.09 -17.24 12.55
C LYS A 129 -1.11 -16.29 13.24
#